data_AF-A0A9P9RR14-F1
#
_entry.id   AF-A0A9P9RR14-F1
#
_cell.length_a   1.000
_cell.length_b   1.000
_cell.length_c   1.000
_cell.angle_alpha   90.00
_cell.angle_beta   90.00
_cell.angle_gamma   90.00
#
_symmetry.space_group_name_H-M   'P 1'
#
loop_
_entity.id
_entity.type
_entity.pdbx_description
1 polymer ?
#
loop_
_entity_poly.entity_id
_entity_poly.type
_entity_poly.pdbx_seq_one_letter_code
_entity_poly.pdbx_strand_id
1 'polypeptide(L)'
;MSIARSFLPRLLKRLPHLQQLSNFSSSRITTLQTEKEDSIPSPDHKPIITMPKGKATATVSGRKIAEADEWEVVEGNVYFPPSSVDMSFLSKTDHSTHCPWKGDAAYYSINLDKTELKNAAWYYPEPKEKATNIKDYVAFYKNIVTVTTE
;
A
#
# COMPACT_ATOMS: atom_id res chain seq x y z
N MET A 1 -9.69 -43.17 -67.16
CA MET A 1 -8.89 -44.36 -66.77
C MET A 1 -8.02 -43.99 -65.59
N SER A 2 -7.77 -44.78 -64.57
CA SER A 2 -8.40 -45.99 -64.04
C SER A 2 -7.54 -46.36 -62.82
N ILE A 3 -8.19 -46.49 -61.67
CA ILE A 3 -8.09 -47.66 -60.78
C ILE A 3 -6.85 -47.78 -59.86
N ALA A 4 -7.18 -48.10 -58.60
CA ALA A 4 -6.43 -48.94 -57.64
C ALA A 4 -5.27 -48.30 -56.86
N ARG A 5 -4.99 -48.62 -55.59
CA ARG A 5 -5.46 -49.69 -54.70
C ARG A 5 -5.11 -49.31 -53.25
N SER A 6 -6.08 -49.48 -52.37
CA SER A 6 -6.01 -50.07 -51.03
C SER A 6 -4.62 -50.37 -50.44
N PHE A 7 -4.33 -49.88 -49.24
CA PHE A 7 -3.65 -50.63 -48.16
C PHE A 7 -3.82 -49.91 -46.81
N LEU A 8 -4.78 -50.37 -46.01
CA LEU A 8 -4.70 -50.44 -44.53
C LEU A 8 -4.25 -51.88 -44.20
N PRO A 9 -3.68 -52.22 -43.02
CA PRO A 9 -3.84 -51.62 -41.68
C PRO A 9 -2.48 -51.40 -40.95
N ARG A 10 -2.36 -50.87 -39.73
CA ARG A 10 -2.48 -51.63 -38.47
C ARG A 10 -2.21 -50.72 -37.26
N LEU A 11 -3.27 -50.52 -36.49
CA LEU A 11 -3.37 -50.49 -35.03
C LEU A 11 -2.15 -50.14 -34.13
N LEU A 12 -2.48 -49.24 -33.18
CA LEU A 12 -2.28 -49.32 -31.73
C LEU A 12 -1.03 -48.68 -31.09
N LYS A 13 -1.32 -47.58 -30.38
CA LYS A 13 -0.94 -47.19 -28.98
C LYS A 13 -0.58 -45.70 -29.00
N ARG A 14 -1.14 -44.79 -28.19
CA ARG A 14 -1.87 -44.85 -26.92
C ARG A 14 -2.62 -43.51 -26.73
N LEU A 15 -3.84 -43.58 -26.20
CA LEU A 15 -4.62 -42.51 -25.53
C LEU A 15 -3.91 -42.06 -24.24
N PRO A 16 -4.12 -40.83 -23.68
CA PRO A 16 -5.39 -40.31 -23.12
C PRO A 16 -5.66 -38.84 -23.56
N HIS A 17 -6.79 -38.15 -23.33
CA HIS A 17 -8.12 -38.40 -22.78
C HIS A 17 -8.94 -37.15 -23.21
N LEU A 18 -10.12 -37.36 -23.81
CA LEU A 18 -11.12 -36.35 -24.18
C LEU A 18 -11.70 -35.63 -22.95
N GLN A 19 -12.03 -34.34 -23.07
CA GLN A 19 -13.30 -33.71 -22.63
C GLN A 19 -13.19 -32.22 -23.03
N GLN A 20 -13.64 -31.78 -24.21
CA GLN A 20 -15.00 -31.30 -24.53
C GLN A 20 -15.67 -30.33 -23.54
N LEU A 21 -15.88 -29.13 -24.08
CA LEU A 21 -17.15 -28.38 -24.20
C LEU A 21 -17.76 -27.68 -22.97
N SER A 22 -17.87 -26.37 -23.19
CA SER A 22 -19.06 -25.53 -22.98
C SER A 22 -19.73 -25.58 -21.61
N ASN A 23 -19.52 -24.52 -20.84
CA ASN A 23 -20.53 -23.97 -19.95
C ASN A 23 -20.50 -22.45 -20.07
N PHE A 24 -21.18 -21.93 -21.10
CA PHE A 24 -21.58 -20.53 -21.15
C PHE A 24 -22.93 -20.45 -20.44
N SER A 25 -22.92 -20.05 -19.16
CA SER A 25 -24.13 -19.66 -18.44
C SER A 25 -23.98 -18.21 -18.01
N SER A 26 -24.91 -17.42 -18.51
CA SER A 26 -25.16 -16.00 -18.29
C SER A 26 -25.19 -15.64 -16.81
N SER A 27 -24.59 -14.51 -16.42
CA SER A 27 -25.25 -13.45 -15.62
C SER A 27 -24.34 -12.25 -15.41
N ARG A 28 -24.93 -11.06 -15.56
CA ARG A 28 -24.35 -9.73 -15.36
C ARG A 28 -23.66 -9.60 -14.00
N ILE A 29 -22.44 -9.06 -13.96
CA ILE A 29 -22.00 -8.21 -12.85
C ILE A 29 -21.25 -7.02 -13.45
N THR A 30 -21.99 -5.92 -13.59
CA THR A 30 -21.42 -4.58 -13.57
C THR A 30 -20.88 -4.33 -12.17
N THR A 31 -19.57 -4.14 -12.03
CA THR A 31 -18.90 -3.22 -11.09
C THR A 31 -17.39 -3.51 -11.20
N LEU A 32 -16.70 -2.68 -11.97
CA LEU A 32 -15.24 -2.59 -11.90
C LEU A 32 -14.89 -1.83 -10.61
N GLN A 33 -14.89 -2.52 -9.48
CA GLN A 33 -14.09 -2.10 -8.34
C GLN A 33 -12.69 -2.66 -8.56
N THR A 34 -11.75 -1.76 -8.84
CA THR A 34 -10.33 -2.04 -8.76
C THR A 34 -10.00 -2.34 -7.31
N GLU A 35 -10.19 -3.58 -6.89
CA GLU A 35 -9.54 -4.13 -5.71
C GLU A 35 -8.07 -4.27 -6.08
N LYS A 36 -7.30 -3.24 -5.71
CA LYS A 36 -5.85 -3.36 -5.63
C LYS A 36 -5.61 -4.39 -4.53
N GLU A 37 -5.10 -5.54 -4.94
CA GLU A 37 -4.68 -6.63 -4.07
C GLU A 37 -3.49 -6.14 -3.24
N ASP A 38 -3.78 -5.30 -2.23
CA ASP A 38 -2.85 -4.86 -1.21
C ASP A 38 -2.62 -6.07 -0.29
N SER A 39 -1.69 -6.92 -0.72
CA SER A 39 -0.85 -7.80 0.08
C SER A 39 -1.10 -7.67 1.59
N ILE A 40 -1.99 -8.51 2.13
CA ILE A 40 -2.18 -8.66 3.57
C ILE A 40 -0.83 -9.14 4.12
N PRO A 41 -0.08 -8.34 4.92
CA PRO A 41 1.10 -8.88 5.56
C PRO A 41 0.65 -10.02 6.48
N SER A 42 1.30 -11.17 6.37
CA SER A 42 1.06 -12.33 7.24
C SER A 42 1.02 -11.90 8.71
N PRO A 43 0.23 -12.57 9.58
CA PRO A 43 0.11 -12.21 11.01
C PRO A 43 1.44 -12.17 11.78
N ASP A 44 2.48 -12.77 11.19
CA ASP A 44 3.87 -12.82 11.68
C ASP A 44 4.80 -11.76 11.07
N HIS A 45 4.32 -10.87 10.21
CA HIS A 45 5.14 -9.74 9.71
C HIS A 45 5.37 -8.76 10.86
N LYS A 46 6.40 -9.02 11.65
CA LYS A 46 6.87 -8.10 12.67
C LYS A 46 7.44 -6.88 11.91
N PRO A 47 6.94 -5.66 12.14
CA PRO A 47 7.56 -4.49 11.55
C PRO A 47 9.02 -4.41 12.00
N ILE A 48 9.90 -4.13 11.04
CA ILE A 48 11.24 -3.68 11.36
C ILE A 48 11.07 -2.26 11.89
N ILE A 49 11.15 -2.12 13.22
CA ILE A 49 11.17 -0.83 13.91
C ILE A 49 12.64 -0.49 14.13
N THR A 50 13.07 0.62 13.54
CA THR A 50 14.41 1.17 13.76
C THR A 50 14.29 2.54 14.38
N MET A 51 15.10 2.77 15.42
CA MET A 51 15.34 4.09 16.01
C MET A 51 16.74 4.56 15.57
N PRO A 52 16.85 5.12 14.35
CA PRO A 52 18.09 5.71 13.88
C PRO A 52 18.45 6.95 14.72
N LYS A 53 19.75 7.20 14.83
CA LYS A 53 20.27 8.41 15.48
C LYS A 53 20.61 9.42 14.41
N GLY A 54 20.14 10.65 14.58
CA GLY A 54 20.39 11.74 13.63
C GLY A 54 19.12 12.49 13.31
N LYS A 55 19.24 13.48 12.43
CA LYS A 55 18.17 14.44 12.18
C LYS A 55 17.28 13.97 11.04
N ALA A 56 15.97 13.93 11.25
CA ALA A 56 15.01 13.78 10.18
C ALA A 56 14.35 15.12 9.89
N THR A 57 14.19 15.44 8.61
CA THR A 57 13.51 16.67 8.16
C THR A 57 12.52 16.34 7.05
N ALA A 58 11.30 16.87 7.17
CA ALA A 58 10.28 16.81 6.13
C ALA A 58 10.07 18.22 5.54
N THR A 59 10.21 18.34 4.22
CA THR A 59 10.07 19.61 3.50
C THR A 59 9.11 19.50 2.31
N VAL A 60 8.42 20.60 2.04
CA VAL A 60 7.54 20.76 0.89
C VAL A 60 7.83 22.11 0.26
N SER A 61 8.19 22.12 -1.04
CA SER A 61 8.52 23.36 -1.77
C SER A 61 9.53 24.26 -1.05
N GLY A 62 10.51 23.65 -0.35
CA GLY A 62 11.52 24.35 0.43
C GLY A 62 11.08 24.82 1.83
N ARG A 63 9.81 24.65 2.22
CA ARG A 63 9.33 24.92 3.58
C ARG A 63 9.43 23.66 4.44
N LYS A 64 9.97 23.81 5.65
CA LYS A 64 10.07 22.74 6.65
C LYS A 64 8.74 22.55 7.35
N ILE A 65 8.20 21.33 7.30
CA ILE A 65 6.91 20.96 7.93
C ILE A 65 7.13 20.13 9.19
N ALA A 66 8.20 19.35 9.24
CA ALA A 66 8.60 18.60 10.43
C ALA A 66 10.12 18.51 10.53
N GLU A 67 10.62 18.47 11.76
CA GLU A 67 12.04 18.27 12.05
C GLU A 67 12.20 17.61 13.42
N ALA A 68 12.83 16.44 13.45
CA ALA A 68 13.00 15.66 14.67
C ALA A 68 14.42 15.12 14.81
N ASP A 69 14.93 15.12 16.03
CA ASP A 69 16.18 14.43 16.40
C ASP A 69 15.94 12.97 16.80
N GLU A 70 14.67 12.63 17.10
CA GLU A 70 14.19 11.29 17.41
C GLU A 70 13.01 10.97 16.49
N TRP A 71 13.13 9.87 15.74
CA TRP A 71 12.14 9.45 14.76
C TRP A 71 12.18 7.93 14.63
N GLU A 72 11.08 7.37 14.15
CA GLU A 72 10.96 5.93 13.98
C GLU A 72 10.79 5.55 12.52
N VAL A 73 11.34 4.40 12.14
CA VAL A 73 11.08 3.81 10.83
C VAL A 73 10.20 2.60 10.99
N VAL A 74 9.07 2.59 10.29
CA VAL A 74 8.19 1.42 10.19
C VAL A 74 7.88 1.16 8.73
N GLU A 75 8.25 -0.03 8.24
CA GLU A 75 8.08 -0.44 6.83
C GLU A 75 8.68 0.57 5.83
N GLY A 76 9.83 1.16 6.19
CA GLY A 76 10.52 2.13 5.35
C GLY A 76 9.91 3.54 5.36
N ASN A 77 8.85 3.78 6.13
CA ASN A 77 8.28 5.11 6.34
C ASN A 77 8.86 5.75 7.60
N VAL A 78 9.16 7.04 7.51
CA VAL A 78 9.68 7.84 8.62
C VAL A 78 8.51 8.45 9.36
N TYR A 79 8.45 8.18 10.66
CA TYR A 79 7.45 8.65 11.59
C TYR A 79 8.07 9.72 12.49
N PHE A 80 7.47 10.89 12.48
CA PHE A 80 7.87 12.06 13.25
C PHE A 80 7.00 12.17 14.51
N PRO A 81 7.57 12.41 15.70
CA PRO A 81 6.78 12.64 16.90
C PRO A 81 5.91 13.89 16.72
N PRO A 82 4.69 13.94 17.27
CA PRO A 82 3.76 15.06 17.02
C PRO A 82 4.31 16.41 17.47
N SER A 83 5.21 16.44 18.47
CA SER A 83 5.89 17.66 18.94
C SER A 83 6.91 18.23 17.94
N SER A 84 7.35 17.43 16.97
CA SER A 84 8.35 17.81 15.96
C SER A 84 7.72 18.29 14.64
N VAL A 85 6.39 18.24 14.56
CA VAL A 85 5.61 18.53 13.36
C VAL A 85 4.90 19.86 13.56
N ASP A 86 5.02 20.77 12.59
CA ASP A 86 4.29 22.02 12.61
C ASP A 86 2.84 21.78 12.16
N MET A 87 1.98 21.59 13.16
CA MET A 87 0.55 21.36 12.98
C MET A 87 -0.17 22.56 12.34
N SER A 88 0.45 23.74 12.27
CA SER A 88 -0.14 24.93 11.63
C SER A 88 -0.31 24.75 10.12
N PHE A 89 0.52 23.91 9.51
CA PHE A 89 0.40 23.53 8.09
C PHE A 89 -0.52 22.34 7.88
N LEU A 90 -1.00 21.68 8.93
CA LEU A 90 -1.79 20.46 8.82
C LEU A 90 -3.27 20.73 9.06
N SER A 91 -4.12 20.04 8.33
CA SER A 91 -5.57 20.08 8.55
C SER A 91 -6.13 18.68 8.50
N LYS A 92 -6.91 18.32 9.51
CA LYS A 92 -7.56 17.01 9.60
C LYS A 92 -8.50 16.82 8.42
N THR A 93 -8.55 15.59 7.95
CA THR A 93 -9.48 15.17 6.91
C THR A 93 -10.38 14.07 7.46
N ASP A 94 -11.53 13.86 6.83
CA ASP A 94 -12.41 12.73 7.14
C ASP A 94 -11.90 11.41 6.52
N HIS A 95 -10.74 11.44 5.87
CA HIS A 95 -10.15 10.27 5.24
C HIS A 95 -9.46 9.39 6.30
N SER A 96 -9.76 8.10 6.24
CA SER A 96 -9.13 7.08 7.07
C SER A 96 -8.95 5.79 6.28
N THR A 97 -7.96 5.00 6.68
CA THR A 97 -7.70 3.67 6.12
C THR A 97 -7.45 2.67 7.24
N HIS A 98 -7.88 1.43 7.03
CA HIS A 98 -7.75 0.38 8.04
C HIS A 98 -6.58 -0.55 7.72
N CYS A 99 -5.67 -0.73 8.69
CA CYS A 99 -4.60 -1.71 8.60
C CYS A 99 -4.83 -2.83 9.64
N PRO A 100 -4.83 -4.12 9.23
CA PRO A 100 -5.12 -5.24 10.13
C PRO A 100 -4.25 -5.30 11.39
N TRP A 101 -3.00 -4.84 11.30
CA TRP A 101 -2.03 -4.93 12.40
C TRP A 101 -1.68 -3.58 13.05
N LYS A 102 -1.79 -2.45 12.33
CA LYS A 102 -1.54 -1.12 12.90
C LYS A 102 -2.77 -0.48 13.51
N GLY A 103 -3.97 -0.77 13.01
CA GLY A 103 -5.21 -0.08 13.38
C GLY A 103 -5.66 0.91 12.31
N ASP A 104 -6.44 1.91 12.71
CA ASP A 104 -7.00 2.92 11.82
C ASP A 104 -6.05 4.10 11.65
N ALA A 105 -5.63 4.35 10.41
CA ALA A 105 -4.89 5.53 10.04
C ALA A 105 -5.85 6.70 9.77
N ALA A 106 -5.52 7.86 10.30
CA ALA A 106 -6.17 9.13 9.98
C ALA A 106 -5.22 10.00 9.15
N TYR A 107 -5.77 10.87 8.31
CA TYR A 107 -4.99 11.66 7.36
C TYR A 107 -5.06 13.16 7.61
N TYR A 108 -3.96 13.83 7.31
CA TYR A 108 -3.85 15.28 7.26
C TYR A 108 -3.60 15.75 5.81
N SER A 109 -4.27 16.82 5.42
CA SER A 109 -3.85 17.65 4.29
C SER A 109 -2.78 18.64 4.74
N ILE A 110 -1.81 18.92 3.88
CA ILE A 110 -0.81 19.99 4.12
C ILE A 110 -1.26 21.24 3.36
N ASN A 111 -1.46 22.33 4.09
CA ASN A 111 -1.85 23.63 3.56
C ASN A 111 -0.63 24.57 3.55
N LEU A 112 -0.19 24.94 2.35
CA LEU A 112 0.95 25.83 2.14
C LEU A 112 0.55 26.99 1.25
N ASP A 113 0.38 28.15 1.86
CA ASP A 113 0.03 29.42 1.21
C ASP A 113 -1.25 29.29 0.35
N LYS A 114 -1.11 28.99 -0.95
CA LYS A 114 -2.20 28.82 -1.92
C LYS A 114 -2.34 27.39 -2.45
N THR A 115 -1.61 26.44 -1.88
CA THR A 115 -1.58 25.05 -2.32
C THR A 115 -2.01 24.15 -1.17
N GLU A 116 -3.05 23.36 -1.41
CA GLU A 116 -3.45 22.25 -0.54
C GLU A 116 -2.92 20.94 -1.13
N LEU A 117 -2.18 20.18 -0.33
CA LEU A 117 -1.74 18.83 -0.63
C LEU A 117 -2.60 17.85 0.15
N LYS A 118 -3.62 17.32 -0.53
CA LYS A 118 -4.63 16.46 0.09
C LYS A 118 -4.05 15.15 0.57
N ASN A 119 -4.42 14.75 1.79
CA ASN A 119 -4.02 13.48 2.41
C ASN A 119 -2.50 13.23 2.34
N ALA A 120 -1.68 14.29 2.39
CA ALA A 120 -0.24 14.19 2.19
C ALA A 120 0.52 13.60 3.40
N ALA A 121 -0.14 13.54 4.56
CA ALA A 121 0.38 12.94 5.77
C ALA A 121 -0.66 12.03 6.44
N TRP A 122 -0.21 11.04 7.20
CA TRP A 122 -1.06 10.14 7.98
C TRP A 122 -0.46 9.87 9.35
N TYR A 123 -1.31 9.46 10.28
CA TYR A 123 -0.95 9.10 11.65
C TYR A 123 -1.93 8.06 12.20
N TYR A 124 -1.54 7.41 13.29
CA TYR A 124 -2.38 6.43 13.98
C TYR A 124 -2.79 6.98 15.35
N PRO A 125 -4.02 7.48 15.53
CA PRO A 125 -4.50 7.95 16.83
C PRO A 125 -4.74 6.81 17.82
N GLU A 126 -5.20 5.66 17.31
CA GLU A 126 -5.52 4.47 18.12
C GLU A 126 -4.83 3.23 17.52
N PRO A 127 -3.48 3.14 17.62
CA PRO A 127 -2.77 1.99 17.09
C PRO A 127 -3.00 0.74 17.94
N LYS A 128 -2.91 -0.44 17.31
CA LYS A 128 -2.91 -1.73 18.03
C LYS A 128 -1.60 -1.91 18.82
N GLU A 129 -1.59 -2.86 19.75
CA GLU A 129 -0.47 -3.12 20.68
C GLU A 129 0.90 -3.18 20.00
N LYS A 130 0.98 -3.81 18.83
CA LYS A 130 2.22 -3.98 18.05
C LYS A 130 2.75 -2.69 17.38
N ALA A 131 1.95 -1.62 17.35
CA ALA A 131 2.27 -0.33 16.72
C ALA A 131 2.15 0.86 17.70
N THR A 132 2.13 0.59 19.02
CA THR A 132 1.97 1.62 20.06
C THR A 132 3.10 2.65 20.07
N ASN A 133 4.29 2.27 19.58
CA ASN A 133 5.46 3.14 19.43
C ASN A 133 5.21 4.33 18.49
N ILE A 134 4.41 4.15 17.43
CA ILE A 134 4.07 5.21 16.47
C ILE A 134 2.75 5.93 16.78
N LYS A 135 2.24 5.82 18.01
CA LYS A 135 0.99 6.48 18.40
C LYS A 135 1.09 7.98 18.24
N ASP A 136 0.18 8.57 17.46
CA ASP A 136 0.15 9.99 17.12
C ASP A 136 1.38 10.49 16.33
N TYR A 137 2.29 9.62 15.93
CA TYR A 137 3.40 10.00 15.07
C TYR A 137 2.89 10.21 13.65
N VAL A 138 3.42 11.24 12.99
CA VAL A 138 3.02 11.64 11.65
C VAL A 138 4.04 11.14 10.65
N ALA A 139 3.57 10.45 9.62
CA ALA A 139 4.37 10.07 8.45
C ALA A 139 3.87 10.81 7.21
N PHE A 140 4.77 10.98 6.24
CA PHE A 140 4.52 11.76 5.03
C PHE A 140 4.71 10.94 3.76
N TYR A 141 3.89 11.22 2.74
CA TYR A 141 4.00 10.58 1.44
C TYR A 141 5.25 11.09 0.71
N LYS A 142 6.22 10.21 0.47
CA LYS A 142 7.53 10.57 -0.14
C LYS A 142 7.44 11.11 -1.57
N ASN A 143 6.33 10.84 -2.29
CA ASN A 143 6.06 11.41 -3.61
C ASN A 143 5.50 12.84 -3.56
N ILE A 144 5.14 13.33 -2.38
CA ILE A 144 4.56 14.66 -2.15
C ILE A 144 5.50 15.52 -1.28
N VAL A 145 6.07 14.90 -0.24
CA VAL A 145 6.92 15.53 0.77
C VAL A 145 8.33 14.96 0.64
N THR A 146 9.33 15.84 0.58
CA THR A 146 10.73 15.43 0.60
C THR A 146 11.15 15.16 2.04
N VAL A 147 11.39 13.89 2.36
CA VAL A 147 11.89 13.46 3.67
C VAL A 147 13.36 13.11 3.55
N THR A 148 14.19 13.73 4.37
CA THR A 148 15.64 13.50 4.44
C THR A 148 16.02 13.11 5.86
N THR A 149 16.96 12.17 5.98
CA THR A 149 17.45 11.62 7.24
C THR A 149 18.98 11.63 7.21
N GLU A 150 19.61 12.17 8.24
CA GLU A 150 21.06 12.29 8.40
C GLU A 150 21.62 11.28 9.41
#